data_AF-A0A349PVZ7-F1
#
_entry.id   AF-A0A349PVZ7-F1
#
_cell.length_a   1.000
_cell.length_b   1.000
_cell.length_c   1.000
_cell.angle_alpha   90.00
_cell.angle_beta   90.00
_cell.angle_gamma   90.00
#
_symmetry.space_group_name_H-M   'P 1'
#
loop_
_entity.id
_entity.type
_entity.pdbx_description
1 polymer ?
#
loop_
_entity_poly.entity_id
_entity_poly.type
_entity_poly.pdbx_seq_one_letter_code
_entity_poly.pdbx_strand_id
1 'polypeptide(L)'
;MFCFQCEQAAHCTGCTGSAGVCGKSAETANLQDELTGALIGLARAADGSPGVNEGTWSLIIEALFTTLTNVNFDAAAIRDVTARVKAEKSRLVPDCASCMSPCGHNNDYDVSRLWTADEDIRSLKSLILFGIRGMAAYAYHAMVLGYTDGEVNRFFAKALFAIGEDWGMDDLLPLVLEVGEKNYRCMALLDKANTETYGTPEPTTVPLTVEKGPFIVVSGHDLHDLKRLLEQTEGKGINIYTHSETLPAHGYPGLKKYAHLKGNFGTAWQ
;
A
#
# COMPACT_ATOMS: atom_id res chain seq x y z
N MET A 1 14.78 7.83 -13.79
CA MET A 1 13.46 7.42 -13.27
C MET A 1 12.40 7.63 -14.34
N PHE A 2 11.30 6.90 -14.26
CA PHE A 2 10.05 7.24 -14.94
C PHE A 2 8.92 6.94 -13.96
N CYS A 3 8.13 7.94 -13.59
CA CYS A 3 7.03 7.75 -12.64
C CYS A 3 5.84 8.66 -12.97
N PHE A 4 4.68 8.07 -13.14
CA PHE A 4 3.44 8.72 -13.56
C PHE A 4 2.20 8.26 -12.77
N GLN A 5 2.41 7.74 -11.56
CA GLN A 5 1.34 7.11 -10.78
C GLN A 5 0.41 8.09 -10.04
N CYS A 6 0.78 9.37 -9.92
CA CYS A 6 -0.03 10.36 -9.22
C CYS A 6 -0.51 11.44 -10.19
N GLU A 7 -1.63 12.07 -9.82
CA GLU A 7 -2.26 13.13 -10.60
C GLU A 7 -1.31 14.31 -10.89
N GLN A 8 -0.43 14.62 -9.94
CA GLN A 8 0.56 15.71 -10.05
C GLN A 8 1.81 15.33 -10.85
N ALA A 9 1.79 14.24 -11.62
CA ALA A 9 2.93 13.87 -12.47
C ALA A 9 3.28 15.03 -13.42
N ALA A 10 4.58 15.26 -13.62
CA ALA A 10 5.07 16.39 -14.43
C ALA A 10 4.43 16.39 -15.82
N HIS A 11 3.85 17.54 -16.20
CA HIS A 11 3.14 17.76 -17.46
C HIS A 11 2.01 16.78 -17.76
N CYS A 12 1.46 16.11 -16.74
CA CYS A 12 0.48 15.03 -16.88
C CYS A 12 0.97 13.87 -17.78
N THR A 13 2.29 13.67 -17.88
CA THR A 13 2.90 12.60 -18.69
C THR A 13 3.79 11.69 -17.84
N GLY A 14 4.67 12.26 -17.02
CA GLY A 14 5.55 11.49 -16.16
C GLY A 14 6.76 12.28 -15.67
N CYS A 15 7.23 11.94 -14.46
CA CYS A 15 8.45 12.48 -13.88
C CYS A 15 9.68 11.72 -14.39
N THR A 16 10.55 12.39 -15.14
CA THR A 16 11.74 11.79 -15.79
C THR A 16 13.08 12.38 -15.33
N GLY A 17 13.07 13.45 -14.55
CA GLY A 17 14.26 14.18 -14.11
C GLY A 17 14.99 13.54 -12.91
N SER A 18 15.70 14.36 -12.15
CA SER A 18 16.39 13.95 -10.92
C SER A 18 15.45 13.71 -9.73
N ALA A 19 14.22 14.24 -9.80
CA ALA A 19 13.16 14.03 -8.82
C ALA A 19 11.77 14.14 -9.45
N GLY A 20 10.78 13.55 -8.80
CA GLY A 20 9.35 13.78 -9.11
C GLY A 20 8.79 15.02 -8.43
N VAL A 21 7.61 15.46 -8.87
CA VAL A 21 6.90 16.62 -8.30
C VAL A 21 6.63 16.44 -6.80
N CYS A 22 6.41 15.21 -6.35
CA CYS A 22 6.25 14.87 -4.93
C CYS A 22 7.56 14.88 -4.11
N GLY A 23 8.69 15.26 -4.70
CA GLY A 23 10.00 15.25 -4.04
C GLY A 23 10.72 13.91 -4.04
N LYS A 24 10.13 12.83 -4.59
CA LYS A 24 10.78 11.52 -4.69
C LYS A 24 12.00 11.60 -5.61
N SER A 25 13.19 11.33 -5.09
CA SER A 25 14.42 11.32 -5.88
C SER A 25 14.42 10.21 -6.93
N ALA A 26 15.24 10.37 -7.98
CA ALA A 26 15.40 9.33 -8.98
C ALA A 26 15.96 8.02 -8.40
N GLU A 27 16.82 8.10 -7.37
CA GLU A 27 17.30 6.92 -6.64
C GLU A 27 16.14 6.18 -5.96
N THR A 28 15.36 6.88 -5.14
CA THR A 28 14.22 6.29 -4.43
C THR A 28 13.19 5.73 -5.41
N ALA A 29 12.93 6.41 -6.53
CA ALA A 29 12.05 5.90 -7.57
C ALA A 29 12.55 4.59 -8.18
N ASN A 30 13.85 4.51 -8.51
CA ASN A 30 14.43 3.29 -9.07
C ASN A 30 14.43 2.14 -8.05
N LEU A 31 14.57 2.42 -6.74
CA LEU A 31 14.44 1.40 -5.69
C LEU A 31 13.01 0.88 -5.55
N GLN A 32 11.99 1.73 -5.72
CA GLN A 32 10.60 1.28 -5.76
C GLN A 32 10.31 0.44 -7.02
N ASP A 33 10.96 0.72 -8.15
CA ASP A 33 10.91 -0.15 -9.33
C ASP A 33 11.61 -1.49 -9.06
N GLU A 34 12.78 -1.51 -8.41
CA GLU A 34 13.43 -2.76 -8.00
C GLU A 34 12.53 -3.61 -7.09
N LEU A 35 11.90 -2.99 -6.09
CA LEU A 35 10.94 -3.66 -5.20
C LEU A 35 9.75 -4.22 -5.99
N THR A 36 9.24 -3.48 -6.97
CA THR A 36 8.15 -3.95 -7.84
C THR A 36 8.59 -5.14 -8.68
N GLY A 37 9.80 -5.12 -9.23
CA GLY A 37 10.38 -6.25 -9.95
C GLY A 37 10.50 -7.50 -9.08
N ALA A 38 10.98 -7.33 -7.84
CA ALA A 38 11.08 -8.42 -6.85
C ALA A 38 9.71 -8.97 -6.43
N LEU A 39 8.69 -8.10 -6.30
CA LEU A 39 7.32 -8.50 -6.02
C LEU A 39 6.71 -9.38 -7.12
N ILE A 40 6.95 -9.04 -8.38
CA ILE A 40 6.52 -9.86 -9.51
C ILE A 40 7.25 -11.21 -9.51
N GLY A 41 8.56 -11.21 -9.20
CA GLY A 41 9.31 -12.45 -9.01
C GLY A 41 8.76 -13.32 -7.87
N LEU A 42 8.36 -12.71 -6.75
CA LEU A 42 7.71 -13.40 -5.63
C LEU A 42 6.32 -13.94 -6.02
N ALA A 43 5.53 -13.17 -6.76
CA ALA A 43 4.22 -13.59 -7.23
C ALA A 43 4.32 -14.84 -8.12
N ARG A 44 5.31 -14.90 -9.01
CA ARG A 44 5.60 -16.10 -9.81
C ARG A 44 6.05 -17.29 -8.97
N ALA A 45 6.88 -17.07 -7.96
CA ALA A 45 7.29 -18.13 -7.04
C ALA A 45 6.15 -18.64 -6.15
N ALA A 46 5.16 -17.79 -5.86
CA ALA A 46 3.97 -18.15 -5.09
C ALA A 46 2.97 -18.98 -5.91
N ASP A 47 2.99 -18.87 -7.25
CA ASP A 47 2.09 -19.63 -8.10
C ASP A 47 2.33 -21.14 -7.97
N GLY A 48 1.30 -21.88 -7.55
CA GLY A 48 1.36 -23.32 -7.31
C GLY A 48 2.25 -23.77 -6.13
N SER A 49 2.90 -22.86 -5.39
CA SER A 49 3.79 -23.24 -4.28
C SER A 49 2.99 -23.60 -3.02
N PRO A 50 3.19 -24.82 -2.45
CA PRO A 50 2.51 -25.22 -1.21
C PRO A 50 3.07 -24.47 0.02
N GLY A 51 4.19 -23.76 -0.11
CA GLY A 51 4.87 -23.06 0.98
C GLY A 51 4.32 -21.67 1.29
N VAL A 52 3.36 -21.19 0.51
CA VAL A 52 2.73 -19.87 0.67
C VAL A 52 1.90 -19.83 1.96
N ASN A 53 2.08 -18.78 2.76
CA ASN A 53 1.40 -18.61 4.04
C ASN A 53 0.97 -17.15 4.26
N GLU A 54 0.38 -16.86 5.43
CA GLU A 54 -0.06 -15.50 5.79
C GLU A 54 1.07 -14.47 5.74
N GLY A 55 2.27 -14.85 6.19
CA GLY A 55 3.46 -13.99 6.13
C GLY A 55 3.85 -13.60 4.71
N THR A 56 3.66 -14.50 3.73
CA THR A 56 3.84 -14.18 2.30
C THR A 56 2.88 -13.08 1.86
N TRP A 57 1.60 -13.20 2.23
CA TRP A 57 0.57 -12.22 1.85
C TRP A 57 0.78 -10.87 2.52
N SER A 58 1.05 -10.86 3.83
CA SER A 58 1.36 -9.65 4.58
C SER A 58 2.53 -8.88 3.97
N LEU A 59 3.58 -9.60 3.55
CA LEU A 59 4.75 -9.00 2.93
C LEU A 59 4.44 -8.39 1.55
N ILE A 60 3.65 -9.07 0.71
CA ILE A 60 3.21 -8.52 -0.58
C ILE A 60 2.42 -7.22 -0.38
N ILE A 61 1.49 -7.23 0.58
CA ILE A 61 0.65 -6.06 0.90
C ILE A 61 1.52 -4.88 1.41
N GLU A 62 2.41 -5.12 2.37
CA GLU A 62 3.33 -4.12 2.92
C GLU A 62 4.23 -3.52 1.83
N ALA A 63 4.81 -4.37 0.98
CA ALA A 63 5.71 -3.95 -0.08
C ALA A 63 4.98 -3.13 -1.16
N LEU A 64 3.76 -3.51 -1.55
CA LEU A 64 2.95 -2.71 -2.46
C LEU A 64 2.65 -1.33 -1.86
N PHE A 65 2.22 -1.28 -0.59
CA PHE A 65 1.90 -0.02 0.08
C PHE A 65 3.12 0.90 0.20
N THR A 66 4.30 0.35 0.46
CA THR A 66 5.59 1.07 0.51
C THR A 66 5.89 1.88 -0.76
N THR A 67 5.36 1.46 -1.91
CA THR A 67 5.58 2.12 -3.22
C THR A 67 4.51 3.16 -3.60
N LEU A 68 3.48 3.34 -2.77
CA LEU A 68 2.44 4.33 -2.99
C LEU A 68 3.00 5.77 -2.82
N THR A 69 2.39 6.74 -3.48
CA THR A 69 2.82 8.15 -3.45
C THR A 69 2.80 8.70 -2.03
N ASN A 70 3.87 9.39 -1.65
CA ASN A 70 4.07 10.02 -0.33
C ASN A 70 4.06 9.05 0.87
N VAL A 71 4.32 7.75 0.65
CA VAL A 71 4.44 6.77 1.74
C VAL A 71 5.86 6.64 2.26
N ASN A 72 6.83 6.29 1.40
CA ASN A 72 8.20 6.06 1.84
C ASN A 72 9.23 6.68 0.90
N PHE A 73 10.07 7.56 1.44
CA PHE A 73 11.18 8.21 0.74
C PHE A 73 12.56 7.69 1.18
N ASP A 74 12.61 6.84 2.20
CA ASP A 74 13.83 6.29 2.78
C ASP A 74 14.35 5.12 1.94
N ALA A 75 15.50 5.33 1.29
CA ALA A 75 16.17 4.34 0.47
C ALA A 75 16.57 3.08 1.26
N ALA A 76 16.97 3.21 2.54
CA ALA A 76 17.36 2.07 3.36
C ALA A 76 16.15 1.20 3.70
N ALA A 77 15.02 1.82 4.05
CA ALA A 77 13.78 1.10 4.33
C ALA A 77 13.28 0.33 3.08
N ILE A 78 13.32 0.94 1.90
CA ILE A 78 12.91 0.26 0.66
C ILE A 78 13.83 -0.92 0.33
N ARG A 79 15.15 -0.78 0.55
CA ARG A 79 16.11 -1.88 0.38
C ARG A 79 15.84 -3.03 1.35
N ASP A 80 15.49 -2.73 2.60
CA ASP A 80 15.13 -3.75 3.61
C ASP A 80 13.90 -4.55 3.17
N VAL A 81 12.81 -3.87 2.79
CA VAL A 81 11.60 -4.55 2.28
C VAL A 81 11.92 -5.38 1.04
N THR A 82 12.75 -4.87 0.13
CA THR A 82 13.20 -5.61 -1.06
C THR A 82 13.97 -6.88 -0.69
N ALA A 83 14.86 -6.80 0.31
CA ALA A 83 15.61 -7.96 0.80
C ALA A 83 14.69 -9.00 1.42
N ARG A 84 13.68 -8.58 2.19
CA ARG A 84 12.65 -9.47 2.76
C ARG A 84 11.84 -10.17 1.67
N VAL A 85 11.41 -9.45 0.63
CA VAL A 85 10.71 -10.02 -0.54
C VAL A 85 11.57 -11.06 -1.25
N LYS A 86 12.85 -10.75 -1.49
CA LYS A 86 13.80 -11.69 -2.11
C LYS A 86 14.05 -12.93 -1.23
N ALA A 87 14.13 -12.77 0.09
CA ALA A 87 14.30 -13.89 1.02
C ALA A 87 13.05 -14.79 1.04
N GLU A 88 11.86 -14.20 1.05
CA GLU A 88 10.60 -14.94 1.00
C GLU A 88 10.46 -15.71 -0.32
N LYS A 89 10.84 -15.10 -1.45
CA LYS A 89 10.90 -15.78 -2.74
C LYS A 89 11.81 -17.01 -2.67
N SER A 90 13.04 -16.86 -2.16
CA SER A 90 13.98 -17.97 -2.00
C SER A 90 13.44 -19.08 -1.08
N ARG A 91 12.63 -18.73 -0.07
CA ARG A 91 11.97 -19.70 0.82
C ARG A 91 10.91 -20.54 0.09
N LEU A 92 10.16 -19.94 -0.82
CA LEU A 92 9.09 -20.62 -1.58
C LEU A 92 9.62 -21.58 -2.65
N VAL A 93 10.80 -21.28 -3.21
CA VAL A 93 11.43 -22.03 -4.31
C VAL A 93 12.93 -22.27 -4.03
N PRO A 94 13.28 -23.01 -2.96
CA PRO A 94 14.66 -23.16 -2.51
C PRO A 94 15.57 -23.82 -3.56
N ASP A 95 15.04 -24.77 -4.32
CA ASP A 95 15.79 -25.46 -5.37
C ASP A 95 16.14 -24.55 -6.56
N CYS A 96 15.37 -23.47 -6.77
CA CYS A 96 15.67 -22.51 -7.82
C CYS A 96 16.80 -21.54 -7.41
N ALA A 97 17.02 -21.31 -6.12
CA ALA A 97 18.06 -20.41 -5.64
C ALA A 97 19.48 -20.92 -5.93
N SER A 98 19.66 -22.24 -6.01
CA SER A 98 20.93 -22.92 -6.36
C SER A 98 20.95 -23.44 -7.81
N CYS A 99 19.90 -23.18 -8.58
CA CYS A 99 19.79 -23.66 -9.95
C CYS A 99 20.74 -22.89 -10.87
N MET A 100 21.69 -23.60 -11.47
CA MET A 100 22.65 -23.04 -12.43
C MET A 100 22.06 -22.84 -13.83
N SER A 101 20.79 -23.19 -14.05
CA SER A 101 20.07 -23.03 -15.33
C SER A 101 18.93 -22.03 -15.17
N PRO A 102 19.13 -20.74 -15.54
CA PRO A 102 18.09 -19.72 -15.41
C PRO A 102 16.92 -20.06 -16.33
N CYS A 103 15.77 -20.45 -15.77
CA CYS A 103 14.55 -20.77 -16.52
C CYS A 103 13.57 -19.59 -16.61
N GLY A 104 13.88 -18.46 -15.96
CA GLY A 104 13.06 -17.24 -15.98
C GLY A 104 11.78 -17.30 -15.15
N HIS A 105 11.40 -18.47 -14.63
CA HIS A 105 10.10 -18.68 -13.98
C HIS A 105 9.89 -17.86 -12.70
N ASN A 106 10.94 -17.42 -12.01
CA ASN A 106 10.88 -16.67 -10.76
C ASN A 106 11.90 -15.53 -10.70
N ASN A 107 12.41 -15.11 -11.86
CA ASN A 107 13.30 -13.97 -11.95
C ASN A 107 12.55 -12.70 -11.57
N ASP A 108 13.27 -11.78 -10.92
CA ASP A 108 12.76 -10.43 -10.70
C ASP A 108 12.45 -9.81 -12.05
N TYR A 109 11.30 -9.15 -12.14
CA TYR A 109 10.87 -8.54 -13.39
C TYR A 109 11.63 -7.24 -13.64
N ASP A 110 12.15 -7.09 -14.86
CA ASP A 110 12.72 -5.82 -15.31
C ASP A 110 11.58 -4.84 -15.63
N VAL A 111 11.28 -3.95 -14.67
CA VAL A 111 10.20 -2.97 -14.78
C VAL A 111 10.41 -2.00 -15.96
N SER A 112 11.63 -1.85 -16.49
CA SER A 112 11.84 -1.06 -17.69
C SER A 112 11.07 -1.60 -18.90
N ARG A 113 10.80 -2.91 -18.95
CA ARG A 113 9.95 -3.54 -19.97
C ARG A 113 8.50 -3.06 -19.89
N LEU A 114 8.00 -2.76 -18.69
CA LEU A 114 6.66 -2.18 -18.51
C LEU A 114 6.65 -0.73 -18.99
N TRP A 115 7.66 0.07 -18.63
CA TRP A 115 7.73 1.49 -19.00
C TRP A 115 7.96 1.72 -20.49
N THR A 116 8.60 0.77 -21.18
CA THR A 116 8.91 0.84 -22.62
C THR A 116 7.98 -0.02 -23.49
N ALA A 117 6.98 -0.68 -22.90
CA ALA A 117 5.99 -1.45 -23.65
C ALA A 117 5.17 -0.56 -24.60
N ASP A 118 4.46 -1.23 -25.52
CA ASP A 118 3.37 -0.65 -26.30
C ASP A 118 2.45 0.20 -25.40
N GLU A 119 1.95 1.31 -25.93
CA GLU A 119 1.24 2.31 -25.13
C GLU A 119 -0.01 1.74 -24.44
N ASP A 120 -0.80 0.93 -25.15
CA ASP A 120 -2.03 0.35 -24.63
C ASP A 120 -1.71 -0.72 -23.58
N ILE A 121 -0.72 -1.57 -23.84
CA ILE A 121 -0.26 -2.59 -22.88
C ILE A 121 0.33 -1.94 -21.63
N ARG A 122 1.17 -0.90 -21.78
CA ARG A 122 1.74 -0.13 -20.67
C ARG A 122 0.62 0.52 -19.86
N SER A 123 -0.37 1.11 -20.52
CA SER A 123 -1.52 1.74 -19.86
C SER A 123 -2.28 0.74 -18.99
N LEU A 124 -2.67 -0.41 -19.55
CA LEU A 124 -3.44 -1.43 -18.82
C LEU A 124 -2.66 -2.02 -17.65
N LYS A 125 -1.39 -2.38 -17.85
CA LYS A 125 -0.55 -2.93 -16.78
C LYS A 125 -0.27 -1.89 -15.69
N SER A 126 -0.10 -0.62 -16.05
CA SER A 126 0.08 0.47 -15.07
C SER A 126 -1.20 0.70 -14.27
N LEU A 127 -2.37 0.65 -14.92
CA LEU A 127 -3.67 0.76 -14.25
C LEU A 127 -3.87 -0.37 -13.24
N ILE A 128 -3.52 -1.62 -13.61
CA ILE A 128 -3.54 -2.76 -12.68
C ILE A 128 -2.58 -2.50 -11.51
N LEU A 129 -1.32 -2.18 -11.80
CA LEU A 129 -0.29 -1.96 -10.78
C LEU A 129 -0.68 -0.88 -9.78
N PHE A 130 -1.18 0.26 -10.26
CA PHE A 130 -1.57 1.37 -9.39
C PHE A 130 -2.84 1.05 -8.61
N GLY A 131 -3.80 0.35 -9.23
CA GLY A 131 -5.00 -0.15 -8.55
C GLY A 131 -4.66 -1.08 -7.38
N ILE A 132 -3.76 -2.05 -7.58
CA ILE A 132 -3.37 -2.97 -6.50
C ILE A 132 -2.48 -2.31 -5.44
N ARG A 133 -1.71 -1.27 -5.78
CA ARG A 133 -0.99 -0.46 -4.76
C ARG A 133 -1.97 0.26 -3.83
N GLY A 134 -3.04 0.85 -4.38
CA GLY A 134 -4.09 1.48 -3.59
C GLY A 134 -4.86 0.47 -2.74
N MET A 135 -5.27 -0.65 -3.34
CA MET A 135 -5.97 -1.73 -2.65
C MET A 135 -5.13 -2.33 -1.51
N ALA A 136 -3.79 -2.42 -1.67
CA ALA A 136 -2.89 -2.89 -0.63
C ALA A 136 -2.91 -2.01 0.63
N ALA A 137 -3.10 -0.68 0.49
CA ALA A 137 -3.25 0.19 1.65
C ALA A 137 -4.49 -0.18 2.49
N TYR A 138 -5.62 -0.46 1.83
CA TYR A 138 -6.84 -0.91 2.55
C TYR A 138 -6.65 -2.27 3.21
N ALA A 139 -6.07 -3.22 2.48
CA ALA A 139 -5.77 -4.55 3.00
C ALA A 139 -4.82 -4.50 4.20
N TYR A 140 -3.82 -3.61 4.16
CA TYR A 140 -2.87 -3.41 5.25
C TYR A 140 -3.57 -2.97 6.53
N HIS A 141 -4.42 -1.94 6.46
CA HIS A 141 -5.15 -1.46 7.63
C HIS A 141 -6.15 -2.48 8.17
N ALA A 142 -6.81 -3.26 7.32
CA ALA A 142 -7.66 -4.36 7.77
C ALA A 142 -6.83 -5.42 8.51
N MET A 143 -5.67 -5.79 7.97
CA MET A 143 -4.76 -6.77 8.55
C MET A 143 -4.19 -6.33 9.91
N VAL A 144 -3.87 -5.04 10.08
CA VAL A 144 -3.44 -4.46 11.37
C VAL A 144 -4.51 -4.69 12.46
N LEU A 145 -5.78 -4.70 12.09
CA LEU A 145 -6.91 -5.00 12.98
C LEU A 145 -7.22 -6.49 13.13
N GLY A 146 -6.44 -7.37 12.47
CA GLY A 146 -6.63 -8.82 12.49
C GLY A 146 -7.65 -9.34 11.47
N TYR A 147 -8.05 -8.53 10.49
CA TYR A 147 -9.00 -8.91 9.43
C TYR A 147 -8.25 -9.18 8.12
N THR A 148 -8.46 -10.37 7.55
CA THR A 148 -7.85 -10.76 6.27
C THR A 148 -8.88 -11.43 5.36
N ASP A 149 -8.64 -11.39 4.06
CA ASP A 149 -9.46 -12.09 3.07
C ASP A 149 -8.53 -12.84 2.11
N GLY A 150 -8.64 -14.18 2.11
CA GLY A 150 -7.78 -15.04 1.31
C GLY A 150 -7.94 -14.85 -0.21
N GLU A 151 -9.09 -14.38 -0.68
CA GLU A 151 -9.32 -14.10 -2.09
C GLU A 151 -8.63 -12.79 -2.52
N VAL A 152 -8.75 -11.74 -1.70
CA VAL A 152 -8.01 -10.48 -1.89
C VAL A 152 -6.50 -10.75 -1.87
N ASN A 153 -6.03 -11.54 -0.90
CA ASN A 153 -4.61 -11.89 -0.76
C ASN A 153 -4.05 -12.60 -1.99
N ARG A 154 -4.73 -13.65 -2.47
CA ARG A 154 -4.31 -14.38 -3.68
C ARG A 154 -4.37 -13.49 -4.92
N PHE A 155 -5.32 -12.56 -4.98
CA PHE A 155 -5.46 -11.69 -6.14
C PHE A 155 -4.29 -10.71 -6.29
N PHE A 156 -3.65 -10.25 -5.21
CA PHE A 156 -2.42 -9.45 -5.32
C PHE A 156 -1.33 -10.19 -6.10
N ALA A 157 -1.11 -11.48 -5.80
CA ALA A 157 -0.15 -12.30 -6.54
C ALA A 157 -0.59 -12.52 -7.99
N LYS A 158 -1.87 -12.82 -8.24
CA LYS A 158 -2.40 -12.95 -9.61
C LYS A 158 -2.15 -11.69 -10.45
N ALA A 159 -2.44 -10.51 -9.90
CA ALA A 159 -2.27 -9.24 -10.60
C ALA A 159 -0.79 -8.93 -10.87
N LEU A 160 0.09 -9.13 -9.88
CA LEU A 160 1.55 -8.99 -10.05
C LEU A 160 2.10 -9.96 -11.09
N PHE A 161 1.66 -11.22 -11.08
CA PHE A 161 2.03 -12.22 -12.07
C PHE A 161 1.68 -11.73 -13.48
N ALA A 162 0.43 -11.34 -13.71
CA ALA A 162 -0.04 -10.86 -15.01
C ALA A 162 0.71 -9.63 -15.53
N ILE A 163 1.12 -8.70 -14.65
CA ILE A 163 1.96 -7.55 -15.04
C ILE A 163 3.30 -8.02 -15.61
N GLY A 164 3.86 -9.09 -15.03
CA GLY A 164 5.13 -9.68 -15.46
C GLY A 164 5.09 -10.45 -16.78
N GLU A 165 3.92 -10.92 -17.20
CA GLU A 165 3.74 -11.77 -18.38
C GLU A 165 3.44 -10.97 -19.65
N ASP A 166 3.73 -11.55 -20.82
CA ASP A 166 3.51 -10.91 -22.13
C ASP A 166 2.04 -11.08 -22.61
N TRP A 167 1.09 -10.71 -21.75
CA TRP A 167 -0.36 -10.76 -22.02
C TRP A 167 -0.81 -9.61 -22.92
N GLY A 168 -1.81 -9.90 -23.76
CA GLY A 168 -2.44 -8.94 -24.66
C GLY A 168 -3.61 -8.18 -24.02
N MET A 169 -4.19 -7.24 -24.77
CA MET A 169 -5.31 -6.43 -24.29
C MET A 169 -6.53 -7.27 -23.91
N ASP A 170 -6.82 -8.34 -24.66
CA ASP A 170 -7.96 -9.23 -24.41
C ASP A 170 -7.89 -9.92 -23.04
N ASP A 171 -6.67 -10.13 -22.51
CA ASP A 171 -6.45 -10.72 -21.19
C ASP A 171 -6.32 -9.64 -20.09
N LEU A 172 -5.70 -8.50 -20.41
CA LEU A 172 -5.44 -7.43 -19.46
C LEU A 172 -6.69 -6.61 -19.12
N LEU A 173 -7.60 -6.36 -20.08
CA LEU A 173 -8.83 -5.60 -19.85
C LEU A 173 -9.76 -6.28 -18.82
N PRO A 174 -10.06 -7.59 -18.91
CA PRO A 174 -10.80 -8.29 -17.87
C PRO A 174 -10.13 -8.19 -16.50
N LEU A 175 -8.80 -8.26 -16.45
CA LEU A 175 -8.06 -8.17 -15.20
C LEU A 175 -8.17 -6.77 -14.55
N VAL A 176 -8.18 -5.69 -15.35
CA VAL A 176 -8.47 -4.33 -14.86
C VAL A 176 -9.84 -4.27 -14.18
N LEU A 177 -10.87 -4.87 -14.78
CA LEU A 177 -12.21 -4.92 -14.18
C LEU A 177 -12.22 -5.75 -12.89
N GLU A 178 -11.49 -6.86 -12.87
CA GLU A 178 -11.33 -7.69 -11.69
C GLU A 178 -10.61 -6.94 -10.56
N VAL A 179 -9.65 -6.05 -10.85
CA VAL A 179 -9.06 -5.15 -9.83
C VAL A 179 -10.14 -4.31 -9.17
N GLY A 180 -11.09 -3.76 -9.93
CA GLY A 180 -12.23 -3.00 -9.38
C GLY A 180 -13.13 -3.85 -8.47
N GLU A 181 -13.45 -5.07 -8.90
CA GLU A 181 -14.24 -6.03 -8.11
C GLU A 181 -13.54 -6.38 -6.79
N LYS A 182 -12.25 -6.72 -6.84
CA LYS A 182 -11.48 -7.07 -5.62
C LYS A 182 -11.23 -5.88 -4.73
N ASN A 183 -11.09 -4.68 -5.29
CA ASN A 183 -11.00 -3.45 -4.51
C ASN A 183 -12.30 -3.18 -3.74
N TYR A 184 -13.47 -3.37 -4.36
CA TYR A 184 -14.76 -3.27 -3.66
C TYR A 184 -14.83 -4.22 -2.46
N ARG A 185 -14.41 -5.48 -2.65
CA ARG A 185 -14.33 -6.46 -1.56
C ARG A 185 -13.33 -6.05 -0.48
N CYS A 186 -12.16 -5.53 -0.85
CA CYS A 186 -11.15 -5.06 0.08
C CYS A 186 -11.62 -3.87 0.92
N MET A 187 -12.32 -2.91 0.31
CA MET A 187 -12.93 -1.80 1.05
C MET A 187 -14.01 -2.28 2.01
N ALA A 188 -14.85 -3.25 1.62
CA ALA A 188 -15.84 -3.85 2.51
C ALA A 188 -15.18 -4.59 3.71
N LEU A 189 -14.02 -5.22 3.49
CA LEU A 189 -13.22 -5.82 4.56
C LEU A 189 -12.72 -4.76 5.55
N LEU A 190 -12.16 -3.65 5.05
CA LEU A 190 -11.68 -2.55 5.91
C LEU A 190 -12.83 -1.84 6.64
N ASP A 191 -13.96 -1.60 5.97
CA ASP A 191 -15.17 -1.05 6.60
C ASP A 191 -15.63 -1.92 7.77
N LYS A 192 -15.73 -3.24 7.55
CA LYS A 192 -16.04 -4.20 8.60
C LYS A 192 -15.03 -4.13 9.75
N ALA A 193 -13.72 -4.16 9.43
CA ALA A 193 -12.66 -4.15 10.43
C ALA A 193 -12.75 -2.91 11.33
N ASN A 194 -12.94 -1.72 10.74
CA ASN A 194 -13.07 -0.47 11.48
C ASN A 194 -14.38 -0.39 12.27
N THR A 195 -15.52 -0.73 11.66
CA THR A 195 -16.83 -0.58 12.31
C THR A 195 -17.05 -1.60 13.42
N GLU A 196 -16.55 -2.82 13.29
CA GLU A 196 -16.59 -3.82 14.37
C GLU A 196 -15.62 -3.45 15.52
N THR A 197 -14.47 -2.84 15.21
CA THR A 197 -13.46 -2.50 16.23
C THR A 197 -13.79 -1.21 17.00
N TYR A 198 -14.25 -0.18 16.29
CA TYR A 198 -14.41 1.17 16.83
C TYR A 198 -15.86 1.65 16.89
N GLY A 199 -16.81 0.84 16.42
CA GLY A 199 -18.23 1.18 16.31
C GLY A 199 -18.57 1.84 14.97
N THR A 200 -19.85 1.84 14.61
CA THR A 200 -20.33 2.54 13.41
C THR A 200 -20.16 4.05 13.58
N PRO A 201 -19.55 4.77 12.61
CA PRO A 201 -19.46 6.22 12.66
C PRO A 201 -20.83 6.90 12.79
N GLU A 202 -20.90 7.95 13.61
CA GLU A 202 -22.10 8.76 13.78
C GLU A 202 -21.82 10.27 13.55
N PRO A 203 -22.83 11.05 13.15
CA PRO A 203 -22.68 12.50 12.97
C PRO A 203 -22.03 13.16 14.18
N THR A 204 -20.89 13.80 13.97
CA THR A 204 -20.08 14.37 15.05
C THR A 204 -19.60 15.77 14.66
N THR A 205 -19.72 16.72 15.59
CA THR A 205 -19.14 18.06 15.44
C THR A 205 -17.69 18.01 15.89
N VAL A 206 -16.76 18.34 14.98
CA VAL A 206 -15.32 18.32 15.26
C VAL A 206 -14.80 19.76 15.34
N PRO A 207 -14.24 20.20 16.47
CA PRO A 207 -13.71 21.56 16.58
C PRO A 207 -12.37 21.68 15.86
N LEU A 208 -12.08 22.89 15.39
CA LEU A 208 -10.76 23.31 14.86
C LEU A 208 -9.96 24.13 15.88
N THR A 209 -10.52 24.32 17.08
CA THR A 209 -9.90 25.10 18.15
C THR A 209 -8.70 24.35 18.74
N VAL A 210 -7.58 25.05 18.89
CA VAL A 210 -6.38 24.52 19.55
C VAL A 210 -6.38 24.92 21.02
N GLU A 211 -6.53 23.93 21.88
CA GLU A 211 -6.44 24.04 23.34
C GLU A 211 -5.03 24.39 23.81
N LYS A 212 -4.94 25.17 24.89
CA LYS A 212 -3.67 25.50 25.53
C LYS A 212 -3.02 24.25 26.15
N GLY A 213 -1.76 24.03 25.87
CA GLY A 213 -0.96 22.94 26.45
C GLY A 213 -0.18 22.15 25.41
N PRO A 214 0.58 21.13 25.83
CA PRO A 214 1.28 20.25 24.90
C PRO A 214 0.28 19.39 24.11
N PHE A 215 0.58 19.12 22.84
CA PHE A 215 -0.24 18.28 21.99
C PHE A 215 0.57 17.49 20.98
N ILE A 216 -0.06 16.42 20.45
CA ILE A 216 0.44 15.59 19.35
C ILE A 216 -0.59 15.67 18.21
N VAL A 217 -0.12 15.80 16.98
CA VAL A 217 -0.95 15.73 15.77
C VAL A 217 -0.71 14.38 15.09
N VAL A 218 -1.78 13.64 14.84
CA VAL A 218 -1.77 12.35 14.13
C VAL A 218 -2.33 12.57 12.74
N SER A 219 -1.64 12.02 11.73
CA SER A 219 -2.01 12.11 10.32
C SER A 219 -1.93 10.73 9.67
N GLY A 220 -2.44 10.59 8.45
CA GLY A 220 -2.58 9.30 7.77
C GLY A 220 -3.95 8.69 8.03
N HIS A 221 -4.04 7.36 8.09
CA HIS A 221 -5.32 6.65 8.08
C HIS A 221 -5.46 5.60 9.20
N ASP A 222 -4.38 5.24 9.88
CA ASP A 222 -4.39 4.09 10.78
C ASP A 222 -5.07 4.42 12.12
N LEU A 223 -6.27 3.87 12.31
CA LEU A 223 -7.06 4.05 13.53
C LEU A 223 -6.52 3.22 14.71
N HIS A 224 -5.74 2.17 14.44
CA HIS A 224 -5.13 1.35 15.48
C HIS A 224 -4.01 2.11 16.18
N ASP A 225 -3.15 2.78 15.42
CA ASP A 225 -2.12 3.65 15.96
C ASP A 225 -2.72 4.81 16.76
N LEU A 226 -3.78 5.45 16.25
CA LEU A 226 -4.50 6.49 17.00
C LEU A 226 -5.06 5.94 18.32
N LYS A 227 -5.71 4.77 18.32
CA LYS A 227 -6.22 4.15 19.54
C LYS A 227 -5.11 3.90 20.56
N ARG A 228 -3.99 3.31 20.13
CA ARG A 228 -2.85 3.03 20.99
C ARG A 228 -2.24 4.32 21.55
N LEU A 229 -2.18 5.39 20.77
CA LEU A 229 -1.72 6.69 21.23
C LEU A 229 -2.67 7.28 22.28
N LEU A 230 -3.99 7.22 22.04
CA LEU A 230 -5.01 7.73 22.97
C LEU A 230 -4.91 7.01 24.33
N GLU A 231 -4.81 5.69 24.33
CA GLU A 231 -4.63 4.89 25.54
C GLU A 231 -3.33 5.24 26.28
N GLN A 232 -2.23 5.41 25.55
CA GLN A 232 -0.94 5.75 26.15
C GLN A 232 -0.88 7.18 26.69
N THR A 233 -1.73 8.08 26.23
CA THR A 233 -1.70 9.51 26.58
C THR A 233 -2.80 9.93 27.56
N GLU A 234 -3.71 9.01 27.88
CA GLU A 234 -4.80 9.25 28.83
C GLU A 234 -4.27 9.67 30.21
N GLY A 235 -4.82 10.77 30.74
CA GLY A 235 -4.41 11.33 32.04
C GLY A 235 -3.05 12.05 32.06
N LYS A 236 -2.32 12.13 30.94
CA LYS A 236 -0.97 12.75 30.90
C LYS A 236 -0.97 14.26 30.62
N GLY A 237 -2.14 14.87 30.41
CA GLY A 237 -2.26 16.28 30.07
C GLY A 237 -1.73 16.63 28.66
N ILE A 238 -1.69 15.65 27.76
CA ILE A 238 -1.30 15.81 26.35
C ILE A 238 -2.56 15.73 25.50
N ASN A 239 -2.85 16.77 24.73
CA ASN A 239 -3.98 16.77 23.80
C ASN A 239 -3.61 16.05 22.48
N ILE A 240 -4.55 15.34 21.89
CA ILE A 240 -4.40 14.66 20.59
C ILE A 240 -5.27 15.37 19.55
N TYR A 241 -4.70 15.67 18.40
CA TYR A 241 -5.41 16.22 17.24
C TYR A 241 -5.24 15.30 16.04
N THR A 242 -6.28 15.21 15.23
CA THR A 242 -6.22 14.58 13.91
C THR A 242 -5.78 15.59 12.86
N HIS A 243 -5.27 15.11 11.72
CA HIS A 243 -4.93 15.93 10.56
C HIS A 243 -5.26 15.17 9.28
N SER A 244 -5.68 15.90 8.23
CA SER A 244 -6.07 15.34 6.93
C SER A 244 -7.01 14.13 7.07
N GLU A 245 -6.58 12.95 6.66
CA GLU A 245 -7.41 11.75 6.53
C GLU A 245 -7.67 11.03 7.87
N THR A 246 -7.08 11.49 8.97
CA THR A 246 -7.43 10.98 10.30
C THR A 246 -8.67 11.68 10.88
N LEU A 247 -9.17 12.74 10.24
CA LEU A 247 -10.40 13.46 10.63
C LEU A 247 -11.61 12.53 10.89
N PRO A 248 -11.90 11.51 10.07
CA PRO A 248 -13.05 10.62 10.30
C PRO A 248 -13.00 9.85 11.62
N ALA A 249 -11.84 9.74 12.28
CA ALA A 249 -11.71 9.08 13.58
C ALA A 249 -12.68 9.63 14.64
N HIS A 250 -13.02 10.92 14.56
CA HIS A 250 -13.98 11.57 15.46
C HIS A 250 -15.40 11.02 15.34
N GLY A 251 -15.76 10.40 14.21
CA GLY A 251 -17.08 9.77 14.03
C GLY A 251 -17.24 8.48 14.82
N TYR A 252 -16.15 7.79 15.16
CA TYR A 252 -16.17 6.47 15.77
C TYR A 252 -16.40 6.53 17.30
N PRO A 253 -17.47 5.92 17.85
CA PRO A 253 -17.76 5.94 19.28
C PRO A 253 -16.60 5.41 20.15
N GLY A 254 -15.90 4.38 19.67
CA GLY A 254 -14.76 3.76 20.36
C GLY A 254 -13.52 4.66 20.48
N LEU A 255 -13.42 5.71 19.66
CA LEU A 255 -12.30 6.66 19.64
C LEU A 255 -12.69 8.02 20.22
N LYS A 256 -13.88 8.55 19.90
CA LYS A 256 -14.27 9.88 20.39
C LYS A 256 -14.60 9.94 21.89
N LYS A 257 -14.68 8.78 22.56
CA LYS A 257 -14.86 8.69 24.02
C LYS A 257 -13.67 9.27 24.81
N TYR A 258 -12.49 9.38 24.21
CA TYR A 258 -11.29 9.91 24.88
C TYR A 258 -11.34 11.45 24.91
N ALA A 259 -11.49 12.04 26.09
CA ALA A 259 -11.70 13.49 26.26
C ALA A 259 -10.51 14.37 25.83
N HIS A 260 -9.32 13.78 25.69
CA HIS A 260 -8.11 14.45 25.19
C HIS A 260 -7.91 14.31 23.67
N LEU A 261 -8.78 13.58 22.95
CA LEU A 261 -8.92 13.72 21.51
C LEU A 261 -9.70 15.01 21.23
N LYS A 262 -8.99 16.10 20.93
CA LYS A 262 -9.58 17.46 20.98
C LYS A 262 -10.27 17.89 19.71
N GLY A 263 -9.69 17.64 18.54
CA GLY A 263 -10.24 18.16 17.30
C GLY A 263 -9.37 17.82 16.09
N ASN A 264 -9.59 18.56 15.01
CA ASN A 264 -8.81 18.44 13.78
C ASN A 264 -7.94 19.68 13.56
N PHE A 265 -6.69 19.45 13.20
CA PHE A 265 -5.71 20.49 12.92
C PHE A 265 -5.49 20.59 11.41
N GLY A 266 -5.50 21.81 10.87
CA GLY A 266 -5.18 22.07 9.47
C GLY A 266 -6.22 21.59 8.45
N THR A 267 -5.74 21.31 7.24
CA THR A 267 -6.53 20.97 6.05
C THR A 267 -6.12 19.59 5.50
N ALA A 268 -6.14 19.42 4.17
CA ALA A 268 -5.55 18.26 3.49
C ALA A 268 -4.01 18.23 3.63
N TRP A 269 -3.40 17.15 3.16
CA TRP A 269 -1.97 16.86 3.30
C TRP A 269 -0.99 17.81 2.58
N GLN A 270 -1.47 18.60 1.60
CA GLN A 270 -0.68 19.54 0.78
C GLN A 270 -0.53 20.88 1.48
#